data_AF-A0A519GYI9-F1
#
_entry.id   AF-A0A519GYI9-F1
#
_cell.length_a   1.000
_cell.length_b   1.000
_cell.length_c   1.000
_cell.angle_alpha   90.00
_cell.angle_beta   90.00
_cell.angle_gamma   90.00
#
_symmetry.space_group_name_H-M   'P 1'
#
loop_
_entity.id
_entity.type
_entity.pdbx_description
1 polymer ?
#
loop_
_entity_poly.entity_id
_entity_poly.type
_entity_poly.pdbx_seq_one_letter_code
_entity_poly.pdbx_strand_id
1 'polypeptide(L)'
;MKKRTIAIFLIAACAHLATAAAQNASGTWRCGSTYTDQPCKGGKAVEVNDARSEADRRAADAATRRAEKRADELERSRVKLDRDVAERDRKAAADARRAALAERKFASAERLQKARQAKMDREPRKSTKAFKGA
;
A
#
# COMPACT_ATOMS: atom_id res chain seq x y z
N MET A 1 -31.39 -54.47 -19.45
CA MET A 1 -32.63 -53.67 -19.21
C MET A 1 -32.50 -52.70 -18.03
N LYS A 2 -31.95 -53.09 -16.86
CA LYS A 2 -31.79 -52.22 -15.67
C LYS A 2 -31.06 -50.88 -15.89
N LYS A 3 -30.04 -50.82 -16.77
CA LYS A 3 -29.27 -49.58 -17.04
C LYS A 3 -30.09 -48.52 -17.79
N ARG A 4 -31.07 -48.93 -18.62
CA ARG A 4 -31.94 -48.00 -19.37
C ARG A 4 -33.00 -47.36 -18.46
N THR A 5 -33.50 -48.10 -17.49
CA THR A 5 -34.48 -47.59 -16.51
C THR A 5 -33.87 -46.56 -15.55
N ILE A 6 -32.60 -46.74 -15.16
CA ILE A 6 -31.87 -45.78 -14.31
C ILE A 6 -31.60 -44.47 -15.07
N ALA A 7 -31.23 -44.54 -16.35
CA ALA A 7 -31.01 -43.36 -17.18
C ALA A 7 -32.29 -42.53 -17.37
N ILE A 8 -33.44 -43.19 -17.55
CA ILE A 8 -34.74 -42.51 -17.67
C ILE A 8 -35.13 -41.82 -16.36
N PHE A 9 -34.89 -42.47 -15.21
CA PHE A 9 -35.16 -41.86 -13.90
C PHE A 9 -34.27 -40.63 -13.63
N LEU A 10 -33.00 -40.67 -14.01
CA LEU A 10 -32.08 -39.53 -13.87
C LEU A 10 -32.47 -38.34 -14.76
N ILE A 11 -32.90 -38.59 -16.00
CA ILE A 11 -33.35 -37.52 -16.91
C ILE A 11 -34.65 -36.89 -16.42
N ALA A 12 -35.59 -37.69 -15.90
CA ALA A 12 -36.84 -37.19 -15.33
C ALA A 12 -36.60 -36.36 -14.04
N ALA A 13 -35.65 -36.77 -13.19
CA ALA A 13 -35.28 -36.02 -12.00
C ALA A 13 -34.62 -34.66 -12.35
N CYS A 14 -33.79 -34.61 -13.39
CA CYS A 14 -33.19 -33.36 -13.87
C CYS A 14 -34.22 -32.37 -14.46
N ALA A 15 -35.30 -32.87 -15.07
CA ALA A 15 -36.36 -32.02 -15.63
C ALA A 15 -37.18 -31.29 -14.53
N HIS A 16 -37.34 -31.90 -13.36
CA HIS A 16 -38.01 -31.27 -12.21
C HIS A 16 -37.18 -30.19 -11.52
N LEU A 17 -35.84 -30.27 -11.60
CA LEU A 17 -34.95 -29.23 -11.06
C LEU A 17 -34.86 -28.00 -11.99
N ALA A 18 -35.05 -28.18 -13.30
CA ALA A 18 -34.99 -27.09 -14.28
C ALA A 18 -36.22 -26.16 -14.25
N THR A 19 -37.37 -26.61 -13.73
CA THR A 19 -38.60 -25.80 -13.68
C THR A 19 -38.61 -24.75 -12.56
N ALA A 20 -37.67 -24.81 -11.61
CA ALA A 20 -37.54 -23.82 -10.55
C ALA A 20 -36.75 -22.57 -10.97
N ALA A 21 -36.06 -22.58 -12.12
CA ALA A 21 -35.26 -21.44 -12.58
C ALA A 21 -36.01 -20.46 -13.50
N ALA A 22 -37.23 -20.81 -13.94
CA ALA A 22 -38.01 -20.02 -14.90
C ALA A 22 -39.11 -19.14 -14.26
N GLN A 23 -39.19 -19.07 -12.93
CA GLN A 23 -40.11 -18.19 -12.20
C GLN A 23 -39.35 -17.24 -11.26
N ASN A 24 -38.17 -16.76 -11.68
CA ASN A 24 -37.53 -15.62 -11.01
C ASN A 24 -38.15 -14.28 -11.45
N ALA A 25 -39.48 -14.21 -11.48
CA ALA A 25 -40.14 -12.95 -11.17
C ALA A 25 -40.13 -12.86 -9.64
N SER A 26 -38.97 -12.57 -9.06
CA SER A 26 -38.83 -12.28 -7.63
C SER A 26 -39.59 -10.98 -7.36
N GLY A 27 -40.91 -11.07 -7.19
CA GLY A 27 -41.74 -9.94 -6.84
C GLY A 27 -41.34 -9.46 -5.46
N THR A 28 -40.96 -8.19 -5.33
CA THR A 28 -40.71 -7.59 -4.04
C THR A 28 -42.05 -7.24 -3.39
N TRP A 29 -42.24 -7.61 -2.14
CA TRP A 29 -43.42 -7.31 -1.35
C TRP A 29 -43.07 -6.37 -0.22
N ARG A 30 -43.91 -5.37 0.02
CA ARG A 30 -43.82 -4.51 1.19
C ARG A 30 -44.73 -5.06 2.29
N CYS A 31 -44.10 -5.52 3.37
CA CYS A 31 -44.72 -6.15 4.52
C CYS A 31 -44.60 -5.20 5.73
N GLY A 32 -45.54 -4.28 5.85
CA GLY A 32 -45.45 -3.20 6.85
C GLY A 32 -44.27 -2.26 6.57
N SER A 33 -43.25 -2.30 7.42
CA SER A 33 -42.03 -1.46 7.32
C SER A 33 -40.86 -2.14 6.62
N THR A 34 -40.98 -3.41 6.22
CA THR A 34 -39.90 -4.17 5.60
C THR A 34 -40.26 -4.60 4.18
N TYR A 35 -39.24 -4.83 3.35
CA TYR A 35 -39.37 -5.41 2.03
C TYR A 35 -38.90 -6.87 2.07
N THR A 36 -39.53 -7.74 1.29
CA THR A 36 -39.20 -9.17 1.21
C THR A 36 -39.48 -9.70 -0.19
N ASP A 37 -38.79 -10.77 -0.57
CA ASP A 37 -38.97 -11.42 -1.86
C ASP A 37 -40.06 -12.51 -1.83
N GLN A 38 -40.77 -12.65 -0.69
CA GLN A 38 -41.88 -13.60 -0.52
C GLN A 38 -43.19 -12.89 -0.19
N PRO A 39 -44.35 -13.33 -0.73
CA PRO A 39 -45.64 -12.78 -0.34
C PRO A 39 -45.89 -12.94 1.17
N CYS A 40 -46.41 -11.90 1.81
CA CYS A 40 -46.76 -11.91 3.22
C CYS A 40 -48.22 -11.52 3.45
N LYS A 41 -48.79 -11.96 4.57
CA LYS A 41 -50.18 -11.67 4.94
C LYS A 41 -50.37 -10.15 5.13
N GLY A 42 -51.19 -9.55 4.28
CA GLY A 42 -51.43 -8.09 4.27
C GLY A 42 -50.33 -7.27 3.58
N GLY A 43 -49.34 -7.91 2.96
CA GLY A 43 -48.33 -7.23 2.15
C GLY A 43 -48.86 -6.79 0.79
N LYS A 44 -48.25 -5.74 0.24
CA LYS A 44 -48.53 -5.29 -1.13
C LYS A 44 -47.37 -5.66 -2.04
N ALA A 45 -47.68 -6.23 -3.20
CA ALA A 45 -46.72 -6.40 -4.27
C ALA A 45 -46.23 -5.03 -4.73
N VAL A 46 -44.92 -4.90 -4.89
CA VAL A 46 -44.25 -3.71 -5.40
C VAL A 46 -43.58 -4.10 -6.70
N GLU A 47 -43.96 -3.43 -7.77
CA GLU A 47 -43.26 -3.56 -9.04
C GLU A 47 -41.92 -2.83 -8.94
N VAL A 48 -40.83 -3.59 -9.00
CA VAL A 48 -39.47 -3.05 -9.02
C VAL A 48 -38.98 -3.11 -10.46
N ASN A 49 -39.00 -1.97 -11.14
CA ASN A 49 -38.38 -1.81 -12.45
C ASN A 49 -37.01 -1.15 -12.30
N ASP A 50 -35.99 -1.95 -11.96
CA ASP A 50 -34.58 -1.53 -11.94
C ASP A 50 -33.85 -2.01 -13.21
N ALA A 51 -34.49 -1.84 -14.37
CA ALA A 51 -33.85 -2.12 -15.64
C ALA A 51 -32.73 -1.10 -15.89
N ARG A 52 -31.48 -1.53 -15.81
CA ARG A 52 -30.34 -0.67 -16.09
C ARG A 52 -30.33 -0.28 -17.56
N SER A 53 -30.33 1.01 -17.82
CA SER A 53 -30.28 1.53 -19.19
C SER A 53 -28.86 1.49 -19.74
N GLU A 54 -28.76 1.53 -21.07
CA GLU A 54 -27.50 1.74 -21.78
C GLU A 54 -26.82 3.08 -21.44
N ALA A 55 -27.59 4.08 -20.97
CA ALA A 55 -27.04 5.32 -20.46
C ALA A 55 -26.35 5.11 -19.10
N ASP A 56 -26.96 4.33 -18.20
CA ASP A 56 -26.41 4.01 -16.88
C ASP A 56 -25.11 3.22 -17.00
N ARG A 57 -25.07 2.24 -17.90
CA ARG A 57 -23.85 1.46 -18.19
C ARG A 57 -22.72 2.38 -18.64
N ARG A 58 -22.97 3.24 -19.64
CA ARG A 58 -21.95 4.17 -20.15
C ARG A 58 -21.48 5.17 -19.09
N ALA A 59 -22.38 5.64 -18.23
CA ALA A 59 -22.04 6.53 -17.12
C ALA A 59 -21.15 5.83 -16.10
N ALA A 60 -21.47 4.58 -15.73
CA ALA A 60 -20.66 3.76 -14.84
C ALA A 60 -19.28 3.49 -15.42
N ASP A 61 -19.18 3.07 -16.69
CA ASP A 61 -17.90 2.81 -17.36
C ASP A 61 -17.03 4.08 -17.43
N ALA A 62 -17.65 5.23 -17.71
CA ALA A 62 -16.94 6.49 -17.72
C ALA A 62 -16.45 6.90 -16.32
N ALA A 63 -17.21 6.59 -15.27
CA ALA A 63 -16.79 6.80 -13.89
C ALA A 63 -15.62 5.88 -13.51
N THR A 64 -15.68 4.60 -13.88
CA THR A 64 -14.60 3.63 -13.68
C THR A 64 -13.30 4.10 -14.32
N ARG A 65 -13.32 4.48 -15.61
CA ARG A 65 -12.13 4.99 -16.30
C ARG A 65 -11.53 6.23 -15.65
N ARG A 66 -12.37 7.14 -15.14
CA ARG A 66 -11.89 8.32 -14.39
C ARG A 66 -11.28 7.93 -13.05
N ALA A 67 -11.86 6.97 -12.34
CA ALA A 67 -11.35 6.46 -11.08
C ALA A 67 -9.99 5.77 -11.25
N GLU A 68 -9.86 4.91 -12.28
CA GLU A 68 -8.60 4.26 -12.65
C GLU A 68 -7.50 5.28 -12.93
N LYS A 69 -7.79 6.26 -13.81
CA LYS A 69 -6.82 7.32 -14.11
C LYS A 69 -6.39 8.08 -12.85
N ARG A 70 -7.32 8.40 -11.95
CA ARG A 70 -7.01 9.09 -10.69
C ARG A 70 -6.18 8.21 -9.75
N ALA A 71 -6.46 6.91 -9.70
CA ALA A 71 -5.67 5.96 -8.92
C ALA A 71 -4.23 5.89 -9.44
N ASP A 72 -4.04 5.82 -10.76
CA ASP A 72 -2.71 5.82 -11.37
C ASP A 72 -1.92 7.11 -11.10
N GLU A 73 -2.60 8.26 -11.11
CA GLU A 73 -2.00 9.54 -10.76
C GLU A 73 -1.54 9.58 -9.30
N LEU A 74 -2.35 9.05 -8.38
CA LEU A 74 -2.01 8.94 -6.96
C LEU A 74 -0.83 8.00 -6.73
N GLU A 75 -0.80 6.85 -7.40
CA GLU A 75 0.31 5.90 -7.29
C GLU A 75 1.61 6.51 -7.80
N ARG A 76 1.59 7.18 -8.95
CA ARG A 76 2.78 7.91 -9.46
C ARG A 76 3.24 8.98 -8.47
N SER A 77 2.31 9.71 -7.86
CA SER A 77 2.64 10.74 -6.86
C SER A 77 3.28 10.12 -5.62
N ARG A 78 2.76 8.98 -5.15
CA ARG A 78 3.31 8.24 -4.01
C ARG A 78 4.72 7.76 -4.31
N VAL A 79 4.93 7.06 -5.42
CA VAL A 79 6.25 6.54 -5.81
C VAL A 79 7.29 7.66 -5.91
N LYS A 80 6.90 8.82 -6.44
CA LYS A 80 7.78 9.99 -6.49
C LYS A 80 8.14 10.49 -5.09
N LEU A 81 7.16 10.65 -4.20
CA LEU A 81 7.39 11.09 -2.83
C LEU A 81 8.30 10.11 -2.07
N ASP A 82 8.03 8.81 -2.16
CA ASP A 82 8.82 7.77 -1.50
C ASP A 82 10.28 7.79 -2.00
N ARG A 83 10.48 7.99 -3.31
CA ARG A 83 11.80 8.15 -3.91
C ARG A 83 12.53 9.39 -3.38
N ASP A 84 11.85 10.54 -3.33
CA ASP A 84 12.43 11.80 -2.88
C ASP A 84 12.83 11.73 -1.40
N VAL A 85 12.00 11.12 -0.55
CA VAL A 85 12.34 10.84 0.86
C VAL A 85 13.56 9.92 0.95
N ALA A 86 13.55 8.80 0.21
CA ALA A 86 14.66 7.86 0.24
C ALA A 86 15.99 8.46 -0.28
N GLU A 87 15.94 9.43 -1.20
CA GLU A 87 17.12 10.15 -1.66
C GLU A 87 17.65 11.11 -0.58
N ARG A 88 16.75 11.87 0.07
CA ARG A 88 17.11 12.77 1.17
C ARG A 88 17.73 12.01 2.33
N ASP A 89 17.16 10.87 2.71
CA ASP A 89 17.68 10.02 3.78
C ASP A 89 19.06 9.45 3.44
N ARG A 90 19.26 9.00 2.19
CA ARG A 90 20.57 8.54 1.71
C ARG A 90 21.62 9.64 1.79
N LYS A 91 21.27 10.87 1.40
CA LYS A 91 22.16 12.03 1.48
C LYS A 91 22.48 12.37 2.93
N ALA A 92 21.47 12.47 3.80
CA ALA A 92 21.65 12.75 5.22
C ALA A 92 22.55 11.69 5.90
N ALA A 93 22.36 10.41 5.58
CA ALA A 93 23.21 9.34 6.08
C ALA A 93 24.66 9.44 5.58
N ALA A 94 24.87 9.81 4.32
CA ALA A 94 26.21 10.02 3.77
C ALA A 94 26.91 11.22 4.43
N ASP A 95 26.20 12.32 4.64
CA ASP A 95 26.73 13.52 5.28
C ASP A 95 27.06 13.26 6.76
N ALA A 96 26.20 12.54 7.49
CA ALA A 96 26.46 12.12 8.87
C ALA A 96 27.72 11.23 8.96
N ARG A 97 27.91 10.29 8.02
CA ARG A 97 29.14 9.46 7.96
C ARG A 97 30.38 10.31 7.71
N ARG A 98 30.29 11.30 6.81
CA ARG A 98 31.41 12.21 6.51
C ARG A 98 31.77 13.06 7.73
N ALA A 99 30.78 13.61 8.43
CA ALA A 99 30.97 14.36 9.66
C ALA A 99 31.67 13.50 10.73
N ALA A 100 31.17 12.29 10.99
CA ALA A 100 31.78 11.38 11.96
C ALA A 100 33.24 11.02 11.61
N LEU A 101 33.55 10.84 10.33
CA LEU A 101 34.94 10.61 9.89
C LEU A 101 35.83 11.84 10.08
N ALA A 102 35.30 13.04 9.83
CA ALA A 102 36.02 14.28 10.06
C ALA A 102 36.33 14.47 11.56
N GLU A 103 35.35 14.27 12.43
CA GLU A 103 35.52 14.31 13.89
C GLU A 103 36.59 13.33 14.36
N ARG A 104 36.57 12.07 13.88
CA ARG A 104 37.60 11.07 14.21
C ARG A 104 38.99 11.51 13.76
N LYS A 105 39.11 12.15 12.59
CA LYS A 105 40.39 12.68 12.09
C LYS A 105 40.89 13.83 12.96
N PHE A 106 40.03 14.77 13.32
CA PHE A 106 40.38 15.88 14.21
C PHE A 106 40.81 15.39 15.60
N ALA A 107 40.04 14.48 16.21
CA ALA A 107 40.40 13.88 17.50
C ALA A 107 41.73 13.11 17.43
N SER A 108 42.02 12.43 16.31
CA SER A 108 43.31 11.76 16.12
C SER A 108 44.47 12.74 15.97
N ALA A 109 44.28 13.82 15.21
CA ALA A 109 45.28 14.88 15.06
C ALA A 109 45.58 15.57 16.39
N GLU A 110 44.55 15.88 17.18
CA GLU A 110 44.69 16.48 18.52
C GLU A 110 45.47 15.56 19.46
N ARG A 111 45.16 14.25 19.48
CA ARG A 111 45.92 13.27 20.27
C ARG A 111 47.38 13.21 19.86
N LEU A 112 47.68 13.24 18.56
CA LEU A 112 49.05 13.25 18.07
C LEU A 112 49.80 14.53 18.47
N GLN A 113 49.14 15.69 18.41
CA GLN A 113 49.71 16.96 18.85
C GLN A 113 50.03 16.95 20.35
N LYS A 114 49.08 16.51 21.19
CA LYS A 114 49.29 16.36 22.63
C LYS A 114 50.45 15.40 22.94
N ALA A 115 50.54 14.27 22.24
CA ALA A 115 51.64 13.33 22.40
C ALA A 115 53.00 13.93 22.00
N ARG A 116 53.06 14.72 20.91
CA ARG A 116 54.27 15.45 20.51
C ARG A 116 54.67 16.48 21.57
N GLN A 117 53.73 17.26 22.07
CA GLN A 117 53.99 18.25 23.11
C GLN A 117 54.54 17.58 24.38
N ALA A 118 53.90 16.51 24.86
CA ALA A 118 54.37 15.76 26.02
C ALA A 118 55.78 15.18 25.85
N LYS A 119 56.17 14.79 24.62
CA LYS A 119 57.56 14.38 24.33
C LYS A 119 58.53 15.55 24.45
N MET A 120 58.20 16.70 23.85
CA MET A 120 59.03 17.91 23.91
C MET A 120 59.20 18.44 25.34
N ASP A 121 58.18 18.27 26.20
CA ASP A 121 58.24 18.68 27.60
C ASP A 121 59.05 17.71 28.47
N ARG A 122 59.06 16.41 28.13
CA ARG A 122 59.81 15.38 28.87
C ARG A 122 61.30 15.35 28.49
N GLU A 123 61.65 15.73 27.28
CA GLU A 123 63.04 15.75 26.82
C GLU A 123 63.72 17.03 27.35
N PRO A 124 64.76 16.93 28.20
CA PRO A 124 65.39 18.12 28.77
C PRO A 124 65.98 18.95 27.64
N ARG A 125 65.50 20.20 27.49
CA ARG A 125 66.03 21.14 26.49
C ARG A 125 67.54 21.25 26.72
N LYS A 126 68.36 20.77 25.77
CA LYS A 126 69.80 21.04 25.77
C LYS A 126 69.97 22.56 25.81
N SER A 127 70.47 23.11 26.92
CA SER A 127 70.71 24.55 27.03
C SER A 127 71.69 24.92 25.93
N THR A 128 71.24 25.70 24.96
CA THR A 128 72.14 26.34 23.99
C THR A 128 73.10 27.18 24.82
N LYS A 129 74.39 26.80 24.81
CA LYS A 129 75.44 27.42 25.62
C LYS A 129 75.32 28.95 25.53
N ALA A 130 75.32 29.59 26.68
CA ALA A 130 75.26 31.03 26.83
C ALA A 130 76.37 31.71 26.00
N PHE A 131 75.98 32.80 25.32
CA PHE A 131 76.84 33.74 24.65
C PHE A 131 77.90 34.28 25.63
N LYS A 132 79.19 34.01 25.37
CA LYS A 132 80.29 34.66 26.09
C LYS A 132 80.44 36.08 25.55
N GLY A 133 79.94 37.06 26.30
CA GLY A 133 80.26 38.48 26.14
C GLY A 133 81.54 38.84 26.92
N ALA A 134 82.33 39.74 26.33
CA ALA A 134 83.70 40.14 26.67
C ALA A 134 83.90 40.68 28.10
#